data_AF-A0A933VL32-F1
#
_entry.id   AF-A0A933VL32-F1
#
_cell.length_a   1.000
_cell.length_b   1.000
_cell.length_c   1.000
_cell.angle_alpha   90.00
_cell.angle_beta   90.00
_cell.angle_gamma   90.00
#
_symmetry.space_group_name_H-M   'P 1'
#
loop_
_entity.id
_entity.type
_entity.pdbx_description
1 polymer ?
#
loop_
_entity_poly.entity_id
_entity_poly.type
_entity_poly.pdbx_seq_one_letter_code
_entity_poly.pdbx_strand_id
1 'polypeptide(L)'
;MQFSVADIHEAIAASRPDEPCIVFRDRRLTWRDVTDRTRRLANHLVAQGLGVRAERSVLAGHESGQSHLGIYLHNGNEYLEAMLGSFKARVAPFNVNYRYVADELRYLCDNADLKALIYSADLAAEVGAVAL
;
A
#
# COMPACT_ATOMS: atom_id res chain seq x y z
N MET A 1 -14.53 -15.58 13.80
CA MET A 1 -13.88 -14.28 14.05
C MET A 1 -13.15 -13.90 12.77
N GLN A 2 -13.45 -12.74 12.19
CA GLN A 2 -12.80 -12.25 10.98
C GLN A 2 -11.94 -11.04 11.39
N PHE A 3 -10.66 -11.07 11.05
CA PHE A 3 -9.70 -10.01 11.36
C PHE A 3 -8.97 -9.61 10.09
N SER A 4 -8.72 -8.32 9.90
CA SER A 4 -7.86 -7.84 8.83
C SER A 4 -6.39 -7.79 9.29
N VAL A 5 -5.48 -7.73 8.32
CA VAL A 5 -4.05 -7.48 8.60
C VAL A 5 -3.86 -6.15 9.35
N ALA A 6 -4.69 -5.14 9.03
CA ALA A 6 -4.68 -3.86 9.72
C ALA A 6 -5.05 -4.01 11.20
N ASP A 7 -6.08 -4.79 11.53
CA ASP A 7 -6.51 -5.03 12.92
C ASP A 7 -5.43 -5.75 13.73
N ILE A 8 -4.80 -6.77 13.12
CA ILE A 8 -3.71 -7.52 13.75
C ILE A 8 -2.52 -6.58 14.02
N HIS A 9 -2.15 -5.75 13.05
CA HIS A 9 -1.08 -4.77 13.22
C HIS A 9 -1.39 -3.77 14.36
N GLU A 10 -2.60 -3.23 14.41
CA GLU A 10 -3.03 -2.30 15.47
C GLU A 10 -2.98 -2.96 16.85
N ALA A 11 -3.44 -4.22 16.96
CA ALA A 11 -3.41 -4.97 18.22
C ALA A 11 -1.98 -5.22 18.71
N ILE A 12 -1.05 -5.60 17.82
CA ILE A 12 0.35 -5.79 18.18
C ILE A 12 0.95 -4.45 18.60
N ALA A 13 0.73 -3.38 17.84
CA ALA A 13 1.29 -2.07 18.15
C ALA A 13 0.83 -1.52 19.50
N ALA A 14 -0.42 -1.79 19.89
CA ALA A 14 -0.93 -1.44 21.22
C ALA A 14 -0.22 -2.22 22.34
N SER A 15 0.18 -3.46 22.09
CA SER A 15 0.80 -4.34 23.10
C SER A 15 2.30 -4.07 23.34
N ARG A 16 3.02 -3.56 22.32
CA ARG A 16 4.49 -3.39 22.34
C ARG A 16 4.95 -2.16 21.56
N PRO A 17 4.46 -0.96 21.91
CA PRO A 17 4.60 0.23 21.07
C PRO A 17 6.06 0.65 20.84
N ASP A 18 6.93 0.43 21.81
CA ASP A 18 8.31 0.93 21.78
C ASP A 18 9.33 -0.13 21.31
N GLU A 19 8.86 -1.35 20.99
CA GLU A 19 9.70 -2.39 20.37
C GLU A 19 9.95 -2.10 18.88
N PRO A 20 11.09 -2.55 18.31
CA PRO A 20 11.32 -2.47 16.86
C PRO A 20 10.26 -3.24 16.06
N CYS A 21 9.73 -2.60 15.02
CA CYS A 21 8.77 -3.18 14.08
C CYS A 21 9.42 -3.42 12.71
N ILE A 22 10.00 -2.38 12.11
CA ILE A 22 10.71 -2.46 10.83
C ILE A 22 12.15 -2.02 11.05
N VAL A 23 13.09 -2.85 10.59
CA VAL A 23 14.52 -2.54 10.61
C VAL A 23 15.04 -2.69 9.19
N PHE A 24 15.51 -1.59 8.62
CA PHE A 24 16.11 -1.57 7.29
C PHE A 24 17.37 -0.71 7.31
N ARG A 25 18.51 -1.35 7.08
CA ARG A 25 19.85 -0.75 7.18
C ARG A 25 20.06 -0.07 8.54
N ASP A 26 20.33 1.22 8.55
CA ASP A 26 20.58 2.08 9.71
C ASP A 26 19.29 2.59 10.36
N ARG A 27 18.13 2.48 9.69
CA ARG A 27 16.84 2.96 10.22
C ARG A 27 16.09 1.85 10.95
N ARG A 28 15.62 2.19 12.15
CA ARG A 28 14.76 1.34 13.00
C ARG A 28 13.50 2.13 13.34
N LEU A 29 12.35 1.57 13.02
CA LEU A 29 11.06 2.13 13.36
C LEU A 29 10.39 1.25 14.40
N THR A 30 9.87 1.86 15.46
CA THR A 30 9.09 1.16 16.47
C THR A 30 7.70 0.83 15.96
N TRP A 31 6.97 -0.04 16.66
CA TRP A 31 5.56 -0.30 16.35
C TRP A 31 4.70 0.97 16.41
N ARG A 32 5.00 1.88 17.33
CA ARG A 32 4.35 3.20 17.43
C ARG A 32 4.62 4.04 16.18
N ASP A 33 5.87 4.10 15.73
CA ASP A 33 6.26 4.89 14.55
C ASP A 33 5.57 4.37 13.28
N VAL A 34 5.62 3.06 13.06
CA VAL A 34 4.98 2.44 11.89
C VAL A 34 3.47 2.64 11.94
N THR A 35 2.85 2.55 13.12
CA THR A 35 1.41 2.80 13.29
C THR A 35 1.03 4.23 12.96
N ASP A 36 1.75 5.24 13.47
CA ASP A 36 1.49 6.65 13.14
C ASP A 36 1.61 6.90 11.64
N ARG A 37 2.72 6.48 11.04
CA ARG A 37 3.04 6.72 9.62
C ARG A 37 2.02 6.06 8.70
N THR A 38 1.64 4.81 8.99
CA THR A 38 0.67 4.07 8.18
C THR A 38 -0.76 4.58 8.37
N ARG A 39 -1.15 5.04 9.56
CA ARG A 39 -2.44 5.72 9.78
C ARG A 39 -2.53 7.04 9.03
N ARG A 40 -1.45 7.83 9.04
CA ARG A 40 -1.38 9.09 8.26
C ARG A 40 -1.51 8.83 6.76
N LEU A 41 -0.82 7.82 6.24
CA LEU A 41 -0.99 7.40 4.85
C LEU A 41 -2.43 6.96 4.57
N ALA A 42 -3.01 6.13 5.44
CA ALA A 42 -4.37 5.65 5.28
C ALA A 42 -5.39 6.80 5.22
N ASN A 43 -5.28 7.75 6.15
CA ASN A 43 -6.13 8.93 6.18
C ASN A 43 -5.98 9.78 4.92
N HIS A 44 -4.76 9.90 4.38
CA HIS A 44 -4.53 10.58 3.12
C HIS A 44 -5.22 9.87 1.95
N LEU A 45 -5.08 8.55 1.83
CA LEU A 45 -5.74 7.76 0.78
C LEU A 45 -7.27 7.89 0.86
N VAL A 46 -7.84 7.79 2.06
CA VAL A 46 -9.28 8.01 2.28
C VAL A 46 -9.71 9.43 1.88
N ALA A 47 -8.90 10.44 2.20
CA ALA A 47 -9.17 11.82 1.80
C ALA A 47 -9.12 12.03 0.28
N GLN A 48 -8.40 11.18 -0.46
CA GLN A 48 -8.43 11.15 -1.93
C GLN A 48 -9.62 10.34 -2.50
N GLY A 49 -10.52 9.85 -1.65
CA GLY A 49 -11.67 9.04 -2.06
C GLY A 49 -11.33 7.58 -2.38
N LEU A 50 -10.16 7.11 -1.97
CA LEU A 50 -9.72 5.73 -2.15
C LEU A 50 -10.18 4.86 -0.99
N GLY A 51 -10.57 3.62 -1.30
CA GLY A 51 -11.05 2.65 -0.33
C GLY A 51 -12.00 1.65 -0.96
N VAL A 52 -12.96 1.16 -0.18
CA VAL A 52 -13.97 0.19 -0.65
C VAL A 52 -15.04 0.86 -1.50
N ARG A 53 -15.28 0.27 -2.66
CA ARG A 53 -16.31 0.61 -3.66
C ARG A 53 -17.45 -0.41 -3.66
N ALA A 54 -17.16 -1.67 -3.32
CA ALA A 54 -18.14 -2.74 -3.15
C ALA A 54 -17.72 -3.68 -2.02
N GLU A 55 -18.64 -4.05 -1.15
CA GLU A 55 -18.36 -4.97 -0.04
C GLU A 55 -18.16 -6.41 -0.52
N ARG A 56 -17.30 -7.17 0.17
CA ARG A 56 -16.90 -8.52 -0.26
C ARG A 56 -18.08 -9.49 -0.40
N SER A 57 -19.17 -9.28 0.33
CA SER A 57 -20.37 -10.14 0.32
C SER A 57 -21.16 -10.12 -0.98
N VAL A 58 -20.99 -9.08 -1.82
CA VAL A 58 -21.74 -8.94 -3.09
C VAL A 58 -20.89 -9.26 -4.33
N LEU A 59 -19.64 -9.69 -4.12
CA LEU A 59 -18.66 -9.87 -5.19
C LEU A 59 -18.39 -11.35 -5.50
N ALA A 60 -18.17 -11.66 -6.77
CA ALA A 60 -17.67 -12.96 -7.19
C ALA A 60 -16.23 -13.19 -6.66
N GLY A 61 -15.78 -14.45 -6.66
CA GLY A 61 -14.48 -14.86 -6.09
C GLY A 61 -13.27 -14.08 -6.61
N HIS A 62 -13.31 -13.66 -7.88
CA HIS A 62 -12.21 -13.00 -8.58
C HIS A 62 -12.34 -11.47 -8.62
N GLU A 63 -13.46 -10.92 -8.18
CA GLU A 63 -13.70 -9.47 -8.22
C GLU A 63 -13.09 -8.77 -7.01
N SER A 64 -12.49 -7.60 -7.29
CA SER A 64 -11.99 -6.69 -6.26
C SER A 64 -12.97 -5.55 -6.06
N GLY A 65 -13.32 -5.30 -4.80
CA GLY A 65 -14.22 -4.23 -4.41
C GLY A 65 -13.50 -2.98 -3.93
N GLN A 66 -12.18 -3.00 -3.88
CA GLN A 66 -11.35 -1.91 -3.35
C GLN A 66 -10.70 -1.12 -4.48
N SER A 67 -10.35 0.13 -4.20
CA SER A 67 -9.44 0.89 -5.07
C SER A 67 -8.09 0.18 -5.12
N HIS A 68 -7.48 0.08 -6.29
CA HIS A 68 -6.18 -0.56 -6.47
C HIS A 68 -5.04 0.47 -6.39
N LEU A 69 -3.99 0.13 -5.62
CA LEU A 69 -2.81 0.94 -5.45
C LEU A 69 -1.55 0.15 -5.82
N GLY A 70 -0.77 0.67 -6.76
CA GLY A 70 0.51 0.07 -7.13
C GLY A 70 1.61 0.54 -6.18
N ILE A 71 2.44 -0.39 -5.71
CA ILE A 71 3.65 -0.10 -4.94
C ILE A 71 4.86 -0.36 -5.84
N TYR A 72 5.37 0.71 -6.45
CA TYR A 72 6.52 0.72 -7.35
C TYR A 72 7.76 1.25 -6.64
N LEU A 73 8.16 0.54 -5.59
CA LEU A 73 9.25 0.91 -4.70
C LEU A 73 10.33 -0.16 -4.68
N HIS A 74 11.55 0.27 -4.36
CA HIS A 74 12.60 -0.64 -3.90
C HIS A 74 12.28 -1.20 -2.51
N ASN A 75 12.98 -2.26 -2.12
CA ASN A 75 12.89 -2.75 -0.74
C ASN A 75 13.37 -1.68 0.25
N GLY A 76 12.54 -1.37 1.24
CA GLY A 76 12.80 -0.36 2.26
C GLY A 76 11.65 -0.28 3.27
N ASN A 77 11.74 0.66 4.22
CA ASN A 77 10.68 0.85 5.22
C ASN A 77 9.37 1.25 4.53
N GLU A 78 9.48 2.16 3.56
CA GLU A 78 8.39 2.79 2.83
C GLU A 78 7.55 1.76 2.06
N TYR A 79 8.12 0.63 1.63
CA TYR A 79 7.37 -0.46 0.98
C TYR A 79 6.33 -1.08 1.93
N LEU A 80 6.74 -1.45 3.14
CA LEU A 80 5.84 -2.03 4.13
C LEU A 80 4.87 -0.98 4.68
N GLU A 81 5.31 0.26 4.81
CA GLU A 81 4.44 1.38 5.20
C GLU A 81 3.33 1.62 4.16
N ALA A 82 3.67 1.63 2.86
CA ALA A 82 2.72 1.75 1.77
C ALA A 82 1.67 0.63 1.79
N MET A 83 2.12 -0.61 1.98
CA MET A 83 1.25 -1.78 2.06
C MET A 83 0.31 -1.71 3.27
N LEU A 84 0.85 -1.45 4.46
CA LEU A 84 0.07 -1.38 5.71
C LEU A 84 -0.90 -0.19 5.72
N GLY A 85 -0.48 0.98 5.24
CA GLY A 85 -1.36 2.16 5.12
C GLY A 85 -2.50 1.92 4.13
N SER A 86 -2.23 1.22 3.02
CA SER A 86 -3.26 0.81 2.07
C SER A 86 -4.28 -0.13 2.71
N PHE A 87 -3.83 -1.16 3.44
CA PHE A 87 -4.74 -2.05 4.16
C PHE A 87 -5.61 -1.32 5.20
N LYS A 88 -5.03 -0.36 5.94
CA LYS A 88 -5.76 0.48 6.90
C LYS A 88 -6.81 1.36 6.21
N ALA A 89 -6.55 1.84 5.00
CA ALA A 89 -7.52 2.57 4.18
C ALA A 89 -8.55 1.68 3.48
N ARG A 90 -8.48 0.35 3.66
CA ARG A 90 -9.22 -0.65 2.86
C ARG A 90 -9.01 -0.45 1.35
N VAL A 91 -7.79 -0.10 0.97
CA VAL A 91 -7.27 -0.07 -0.41
C VAL A 91 -6.55 -1.40 -0.66
N ALA A 92 -6.62 -1.91 -1.88
CA ALA A 92 -5.94 -3.14 -2.27
C ALA A 92 -4.57 -2.80 -2.91
N PRO A 93 -3.47 -2.87 -2.15
CA PRO A 93 -2.14 -2.67 -2.72
C PRO A 93 -1.70 -3.90 -3.52
N PHE A 94 -0.90 -3.68 -4.56
CA PHE A 94 -0.19 -4.73 -5.27
C PHE A 94 1.26 -4.32 -5.56
N ASN A 95 2.13 -5.32 -5.61
CA ASN A 95 3.54 -5.13 -5.95
C ASN A 95 3.69 -4.79 -7.42
N VAL A 96 4.46 -3.74 -7.72
CA VAL A 96 4.95 -3.47 -9.07
C VAL A 96 6.45 -3.77 -9.07
N ASN A 97 6.89 -4.66 -9.94
CA ASN A 97 8.29 -5.00 -10.06
C ASN A 97 9.08 -3.80 -10.59
N TYR A 98 10.06 -3.30 -9.83
CA TYR A 98 10.90 -2.14 -10.19
C TYR A 98 11.68 -2.30 -11.51
N ARG A 99 11.74 -3.51 -12.06
CA ARG A 99 12.39 -3.80 -13.36
C ARG A 99 11.47 -3.62 -14.55
N TYR A 100 10.17 -3.38 -14.33
CA TYR A 100 9.23 -3.18 -15.41
C TYR A 100 9.52 -1.90 -16.15
N VAL A 101 9.56 -1.99 -17.47
CA VAL A 101 9.69 -0.84 -18.36
C VAL A 101 8.32 -0.30 -18.74
N ALA A 102 8.28 0.84 -19.44
CA ALA A 102 7.06 1.61 -19.67
C ALA A 102 5.87 0.79 -20.23
N ASP A 103 6.12 -0.14 -21.16
CA ASP A 103 5.04 -0.96 -21.77
C ASP A 103 4.42 -1.93 -20.76
N GLU A 104 5.24 -2.59 -19.95
CA GLU A 104 4.78 -3.52 -18.91
C GLU A 104 4.05 -2.76 -17.80
N LEU A 105 4.55 -1.59 -17.44
CA LEU A 105 3.93 -0.72 -16.45
C LEU A 105 2.57 -0.22 -16.95
N ARG A 106 2.45 0.20 -18.21
CA ARG A 106 1.16 0.60 -18.83
C ARG A 106 0.15 -0.52 -18.79
N TYR A 107 0.54 -1.71 -19.27
CA TYR A 107 -0.33 -2.89 -19.23
C TYR A 107 -0.83 -3.19 -17.82
N LEU A 108 0.07 -3.14 -16.83
CA LEU A 108 -0.29 -3.39 -15.44
C LEU A 108 -1.28 -2.35 -14.89
N CYS A 109 -1.09 -1.07 -15.23
CA CYS A 109 -1.97 0.01 -14.78
C CYS A 109 -3.39 -0.16 -15.34
N ASP A 110 -3.49 -0.49 -16.63
CA ASP A 110 -4.77 -0.71 -17.32
C ASP A 110 -5.46 -1.97 -16.77
N ASN A 111 -4.74 -3.09 -16.70
CA ASN A 111 -5.30 -4.37 -16.25
C ASN A 111 -5.72 -4.34 -14.77
N ALA A 112 -5.01 -3.59 -13.93
CA ALA A 112 -5.31 -3.47 -12.52
C ALA A 112 -6.35 -2.40 -12.19
N ASP A 113 -6.89 -1.65 -13.15
CA ASP A 113 -7.73 -0.46 -12.89
C ASP A 113 -7.09 0.46 -11.81
N LEU A 114 -5.81 0.79 -12.02
CA LEU A 114 -4.98 1.51 -11.06
C LEU A 114 -5.61 2.85 -10.67
N LYS A 115 -5.76 3.12 -9.36
CA LYS A 115 -6.27 4.40 -8.83
C LYS A 115 -5.20 5.27 -8.19
N ALA A 116 -4.09 4.69 -7.78
CA ALA A 116 -2.96 5.41 -7.21
C ALA A 116 -1.66 4.62 -7.36
N LEU A 117 -0.54 5.33 -7.49
CA LEU A 117 0.80 4.75 -7.52
C LEU A 117 1.67 5.40 -6.44
N ILE A 118 2.31 4.58 -5.61
CA ILE A 118 3.41 5.01 -4.75
C ILE A 118 4.70 4.52 -5.40
N TYR A 119 5.61 5.44 -5.73
CA TYR A 119 6.83 5.11 -6.45
C TYR A 119 8.06 5.82 -5.88
N SER A 120 9.24 5.24 -6.13
CA SER A 120 10.51 5.83 -5.68
C SER A 120 10.89 6.97 -6.64
N ALA A 121 11.46 8.05 -6.11
CA ALA A 121 11.80 9.22 -6.93
C ALA A 121 12.74 8.91 -8.12
N ASP A 122 13.61 7.91 -7.98
CA ASP A 122 14.50 7.45 -9.06
C ASP A 122 13.77 6.73 -10.20
N LEU A 123 12.53 6.29 -9.98
CA LEU A 123 11.67 5.63 -10.97
C LEU A 123 10.67 6.60 -11.62
N ALA A 124 10.81 7.91 -11.40
CA ALA A 124 9.89 8.92 -11.89
C ALA A 124 9.87 9.02 -13.43
N ALA A 125 10.98 8.70 -14.09
CA ALA A 125 11.09 8.76 -15.55
C ALA A 125 10.19 7.71 -16.22
N GLU A 126 10.19 6.49 -15.67
CA GLU A 126 9.36 5.37 -16.11
C GLU A 126 7.88 5.67 -15.89
N VAL A 127 7.53 6.26 -14.74
CA VAL A 127 6.15 6.70 -14.45
C VAL A 127 5.69 7.79 -15.41
N GLY A 128 6.53 8.79 -15.66
CA GLY A 128 6.24 9.87 -16.61
C GLY A 128 6.00 9.38 -18.04
N ALA A 129 6.66 8.28 -18.44
CA ALA A 129 6.46 7.67 -19.75
C ALA A 129 5.10 6.95 -19.91
N VAL A 130 4.41 6.62 -18.81
CA VAL A 130 3.16 5.85 -18.84
C VAL A 130 1.91 6.73 -19.00
N ALA A 131 1.98 8.03 -18.70
CA ALA A 131 0.83 8.95 -18.71
C ALA A 131 -0.37 8.36 -17.93
N LEU A 132 -0.21 8.28 -16.60
CA LEU A 132 -1.23 7.85 -15.63
C LEU A 132 -2.33 8.89 -15.42
#